data_AF-A0A5D0USH7-F1
#
_entry.id   AF-A0A5D0USH7-F1
#
_cell.length_a   1.000
_cell.length_b   1.000
_cell.length_c   1.000
_cell.angle_alpha   90.00
_cell.angle_beta   90.00
_cell.angle_gamma   90.00
#
_symmetry.space_group_name_H-M   'P 1'
#
loop_
_entity.id
_entity.type
_entity.pdbx_description
1 polymer ?
#
loop_
_entity_poly.entity_id
_entity_poly.type
_entity_poly.pdbx_seq_one_letter_code
_entity_poly.pdbx_strand_id
1 'polypeptide(L)'
;MTADPARVAAAQQLLAHLGVTLADLQADPGPSLPTLAEYLPQVIAAAGPGAGRTYGTNWNRMAAAWGDLCLDAIAASDIEAMQRQIAATARSRRNSRSGRHAGEHVIAAARAIYNRAIADGLIDAAASPAHRVVAIG
;
A
#
# COMPACT_ATOMS: atom_id res chain seq x y z
N MET A 1 14.10 -24.06 11.77
CA MET A 1 15.27 -23.20 12.00
C MET A 1 15.37 -22.94 13.49
N THR A 2 16.42 -23.42 14.14
CA THR A 2 16.67 -23.13 15.56
C THR A 2 17.45 -21.82 15.64
N ALA A 3 16.99 -20.86 16.43
CA ALA A 3 17.69 -19.59 16.60
C ALA A 3 19.03 -19.80 17.33
N ASP A 4 20.07 -19.10 16.87
CA ASP A 4 21.40 -19.09 17.49
C ASP A 4 21.29 -18.64 18.96
N PRO A 5 21.73 -19.46 19.94
CA PRO A 5 21.64 -19.13 21.37
C PRO A 5 22.26 -17.78 21.74
N ALA A 6 23.36 -17.39 21.08
CA ALA A 6 24.01 -16.11 21.34
C ALA A 6 23.13 -14.92 20.92
N ARG A 7 22.41 -15.05 19.79
CA ARG A 7 21.46 -14.03 19.33
C ARG A 7 20.25 -13.92 20.24
N VAL A 8 19.77 -15.06 20.75
CA VAL A 8 18.66 -15.09 21.71
C VAL A 8 19.06 -14.40 23.01
N ALA A 9 20.24 -14.70 23.56
CA ALA A 9 20.75 -14.05 24.77
C ALA A 9 20.93 -12.53 24.59
N ALA A 10 21.47 -12.09 23.46
CA ALA A 10 21.61 -10.67 23.14
C ALA A 10 20.25 -9.96 23.05
N ALA A 11 19.26 -10.57 22.40
CA ALA A 11 17.91 -10.03 22.34
C ALA A 11 17.27 -9.91 23.74
N GLN A 12 17.42 -10.94 24.58
CA GLN A 12 16.92 -10.91 25.96
C GLN A 12 17.57 -9.82 26.81
N GLN A 13 18.89 -9.62 26.68
CA GLN A 13 19.59 -8.53 27.36
C GLN A 13 19.11 -7.15 26.90
N LEU A 14 18.87 -6.97 25.60
CA LEU A 14 18.33 -5.72 25.06
C LEU A 14 16.93 -5.43 25.62
N LEU A 15 16.03 -6.43 25.61
CA LEU A 15 14.69 -6.29 26.18
C LEU A 15 14.72 -5.92 27.66
N ALA A 16 15.58 -6.61 28.44
CA ALA A 16 15.77 -6.29 29.86
C ALA A 16 16.32 -4.87 30.07
N HIS A 17 17.25 -4.41 29.23
CA HIS A 17 17.80 -3.06 29.29
C HIS A 17 16.75 -1.98 28.98
N LEU A 18 15.88 -2.24 28.00
CA LEU A 18 14.78 -1.34 27.62
C LEU A 18 13.60 -1.37 28.60
N GLY A 19 13.56 -2.36 29.50
CA GLY A 19 12.45 -2.55 30.44
C GLY A 19 11.16 -3.00 29.77
N VAL A 20 11.25 -3.70 28.63
CA VAL A 20 10.10 -4.16 27.84
C VAL A 20 10.13 -5.69 27.77
N THR A 21 8.99 -6.35 27.97
CA THR A 21 8.89 -7.81 27.83
C THR A 21 8.50 -8.20 26.40
N LEU A 22 8.68 -9.48 26.06
CA LEU A 22 8.17 -10.00 24.80
C LEU A 22 6.64 -9.87 24.70
N ALA A 23 5.93 -10.02 25.83
CA ALA A 23 4.48 -9.87 25.86
C ALA A 23 4.05 -8.43 25.57
N ASP A 24 4.79 -7.44 26.06
CA ASP A 24 4.53 -6.02 25.77
C ASP A 24 4.71 -5.72 24.28
N LEU A 25 5.77 -6.26 23.65
CA LEU A 25 5.99 -6.14 22.21
C LEU A 25 4.92 -6.85 21.37
N GLN A 26 4.32 -7.91 21.89
CA GLN A 26 3.22 -8.60 21.20
C GLN A 26 1.88 -7.88 21.39
N ALA A 27 1.70 -7.18 22.51
CA ALA A 27 0.50 -6.42 22.83
C ALA A 27 0.47 -5.04 22.16
N ASP A 28 1.65 -4.45 21.92
CA ASP A 28 1.81 -3.19 21.21
C ASP A 28 2.41 -3.45 19.81
N PRO A 29 1.59 -3.56 18.75
CA PRO A 29 2.07 -3.76 17.39
C PRO A 29 2.89 -2.57 16.84
N GLY A 30 3.14 -1.54 17.64
CA GLY A 30 3.79 -0.30 17.25
C GLY A 30 2.79 0.74 16.75
N PRO A 31 3.26 1.95 16.38
CA PRO A 31 2.41 2.96 15.80
C PRO A 31 1.75 2.40 14.53
N SER A 32 0.42 2.27 14.56
CA SER A 32 -0.34 1.85 13.38
C SER A 32 -0.08 2.83 12.25
N LEU A 33 0.27 2.30 11.07
CA LEU A 33 0.30 3.11 9.87
C LEU A 33 -1.08 3.72 9.62
N PRO A 34 -1.15 4.90 8.99
CA PRO A 34 -2.43 5.48 8.64
C PRO A 34 -3.17 4.53 7.69
N THR A 35 -4.49 4.57 7.78
CA THR A 35 -5.35 3.94 6.78
C THR A 35 -5.19 4.63 5.42
N LEU A 36 -5.57 3.95 4.34
CA LEU A 36 -5.56 4.57 3.02
C LEU A 36 -6.45 5.81 2.99
N ALA A 37 -7.61 5.80 3.64
CA ALA A 37 -8.52 6.94 3.69
C ALA A 37 -7.91 8.15 4.42
N GLU A 38 -7.17 7.92 5.49
CA GLU A 38 -6.47 8.98 6.24
C GLU A 38 -5.29 9.56 5.45
N TYR A 39 -4.56 8.71 4.72
CA TYR A 39 -3.33 9.10 4.03
C TYR A 39 -3.55 9.71 2.65
N LEU A 40 -4.56 9.22 1.90
CA LEU A 40 -4.81 9.62 0.53
C LEU A 40 -4.98 11.14 0.32
N PRO A 41 -5.63 11.92 1.22
CA PRO A 41 -5.67 13.37 1.11
C PRO A 41 -4.30 14.04 1.02
N GLN A 42 -3.30 13.53 1.76
CA GLN A 42 -1.93 14.05 1.74
C GLN A 42 -1.24 13.72 0.41
N VAL A 43 -1.47 12.52 -0.11
CA VAL A 43 -1.01 12.12 -1.45
C VAL A 43 -1.58 13.04 -2.53
N ILE A 44 -2.90 13.32 -2.48
CA ILE A 44 -3.58 14.19 -3.45
C ILE A 44 -3.02 15.61 -3.39
N ALA A 45 -2.88 16.16 -2.18
CA ALA A 45 -2.34 17.51 -1.99
C ALA A 45 -0.92 17.64 -2.56
N ALA A 46 -0.09 16.60 -2.38
CA ALA A 46 1.30 16.65 -2.76
C ALA A 46 1.59 16.24 -4.22
N ALA A 47 0.67 15.55 -4.89
CA ALA A 47 0.82 15.15 -6.30
C ALA A 47 0.45 16.26 -7.31
N GLY A 48 -0.23 17.30 -6.83
CA GLY A 48 -0.64 18.45 -7.63
C GLY A 48 -1.77 18.16 -8.65
N PRO A 49 -2.30 19.20 -9.32
CA PRO A 49 -3.53 19.08 -10.11
C PRO A 49 -3.44 18.13 -11.31
N GLY A 50 -2.24 17.95 -11.89
CA GLY A 50 -2.02 17.07 -13.05
C GLY A 50 -2.15 15.59 -12.72
N ALA A 51 -1.61 15.18 -11.56
CA ALA A 51 -1.73 13.81 -11.08
C ALA A 51 -3.17 13.48 -10.68
N GLY A 52 -3.90 14.42 -10.07
CA GLY A 52 -5.32 14.25 -9.73
C GLY A 52 -6.19 13.94 -10.95
N ARG A 53 -5.96 14.58 -12.09
CA ARG A 53 -6.68 14.26 -13.36
C ARG A 53 -6.36 12.87 -13.89
N THR A 54 -5.12 12.41 -13.68
CA THR A 54 -4.62 11.14 -14.23
C THR A 54 -5.01 9.96 -13.35
N TYR A 55 -4.88 10.10 -12.03
CA TYR A 55 -5.02 9.01 -11.06
C TYR A 55 -6.31 9.08 -10.24
N GLY A 56 -7.01 10.22 -10.20
CA GLY A 56 -8.13 10.45 -9.28
C GLY A 56 -9.23 9.40 -9.36
N THR A 57 -9.59 8.94 -10.55
CA THR A 57 -10.58 7.84 -10.68
C THR A 57 -10.09 6.53 -10.06
N ASN A 58 -8.80 6.20 -10.18
CA ASN A 58 -8.23 5.00 -9.56
C ASN A 58 -8.10 5.17 -8.05
N TRP A 59 -7.65 6.33 -7.58
CA TRP A 59 -7.60 6.64 -6.14
C TRP A 59 -8.97 6.55 -5.47
N ASN A 60 -10.03 7.06 -6.10
CA ASN A 60 -11.39 6.92 -5.56
C ASN A 60 -11.82 5.45 -5.47
N ARG A 61 -11.44 4.61 -6.43
CA ARG A 61 -11.73 3.16 -6.39
C ARG A 61 -10.95 2.47 -5.28
N MET A 62 -9.69 2.84 -5.09
CA MET A 62 -8.85 2.32 -4.01
C MET A 62 -9.40 2.72 -2.64
N ALA A 63 -9.75 4.00 -2.45
CA ALA A 63 -10.37 4.47 -1.22
C ALA A 63 -11.70 3.75 -0.93
N ALA A 64 -12.52 3.50 -1.95
CA ALA A 64 -13.76 2.75 -1.78
C ALA A 64 -13.56 1.28 -1.42
N ALA A 65 -12.45 0.66 -1.87
CA ALA A 65 -12.17 -0.75 -1.62
C ALA A 65 -11.36 -1.02 -0.35
N TRP A 66 -10.43 -0.12 -0.02
CA TRP A 66 -9.39 -0.32 0.99
C TRP A 66 -9.26 0.87 1.95
N GLY A 67 -10.22 1.80 1.96
CA GLY A 67 -10.15 3.03 2.75
C GLY A 67 -9.83 2.81 4.22
N ASP A 68 -10.43 1.78 4.82
CA ASP A 68 -10.27 1.45 6.24
C ASP A 68 -9.04 0.57 6.53
N LEU A 69 -8.31 0.13 5.50
CA LEU A 69 -7.11 -0.69 5.67
C LEU A 69 -5.89 0.20 5.88
N CYS A 70 -5.06 -0.15 6.86
CA CYS A 70 -3.71 0.39 7.00
C CYS A 70 -2.89 0.14 5.73
N LEU A 71 -1.96 1.05 5.41
CA LEU A 71 -1.19 0.98 4.17
C LEU A 71 -0.41 -0.34 3.99
N ASP A 72 0.01 -0.97 5.08
CA ASP A 72 0.70 -2.27 5.12
C ASP A 72 -0.23 -3.49 5.05
N ALA A 73 -1.52 -3.32 5.33
CA ALA A 73 -2.52 -4.38 5.24
C ALA A 73 -3.00 -4.63 3.80
N ILE A 74 -2.77 -3.68 2.87
CA ILE A 74 -3.12 -3.83 1.46
C ILE A 74 -2.08 -4.71 0.77
N ALA A 75 -2.50 -5.87 0.26
CA ALA A 75 -1.58 -6.80 -0.40
C ALA A 75 -1.34 -6.44 -1.87
N ALA A 76 -0.20 -6.89 -2.41
CA ALA A 76 0.09 -6.80 -3.84
C ALA A 76 -0.99 -7.51 -4.69
N SER A 77 -1.52 -8.63 -4.20
CA SER A 77 -2.60 -9.38 -4.83
C SER A 77 -3.92 -8.59 -4.93
N ASP A 78 -4.18 -7.68 -3.98
CA ASP A 78 -5.38 -6.84 -4.02
C ASP A 78 -5.26 -5.82 -5.15
N ILE A 79 -4.08 -5.23 -5.31
CA ILE A 79 -3.77 -4.30 -6.41
C ILE A 79 -3.91 -5.00 -7.77
N GLU A 80 -3.38 -6.21 -7.90
CA GLU A 80 -3.55 -7.03 -9.11
C GLU A 80 -5.01 -7.41 -9.38
N ALA A 81 -5.76 -7.77 -8.34
CA ALA A 81 -7.17 -8.13 -8.46
C ALA A 81 -7.98 -6.93 -8.96
N MET A 82 -7.74 -5.73 -8.43
CA MET A 82 -8.36 -4.50 -8.88
C MET A 82 -8.00 -4.18 -10.34
N GLN A 83 -6.72 -4.32 -10.72
CA GLN A 83 -6.30 -4.14 -12.12
C GLN A 83 -7.05 -5.09 -13.05
N ARG A 84 -7.12 -6.39 -12.69
CA ARG A 84 -7.84 -7.42 -13.47
C ARG A 84 -9.32 -7.11 -13.60
N GLN A 85 -9.98 -6.69 -12.51
CA GLN A 85 -11.40 -6.33 -12.50
C GLN A 85 -11.71 -5.12 -13.40
N ILE A 86 -10.88 -4.07 -13.32
CA ILE A 86 -11.04 -2.87 -14.13
C ILE A 86 -10.78 -3.18 -15.61
N ALA A 87 -9.74 -3.95 -15.93
CA ALA A 87 -9.44 -4.38 -17.30
C ALA A 87 -10.58 -5.24 -17.89
N ALA A 88 -11.18 -6.15 -17.11
CA ALA A 88 -12.33 -6.94 -17.53
C ALA A 88 -13.56 -6.06 -17.84
N THR A 89 -13.85 -5.09 -16.97
CA THR A 89 -14.97 -4.15 -17.15
C THR A 89 -14.75 -3.26 -18.38
N ALA A 90 -13.52 -2.77 -18.59
CA ALA A 90 -13.17 -1.97 -19.76
C ALA A 90 -13.28 -2.75 -21.08
N ARG A 91 -12.91 -4.04 -21.10
CA ARG A 91 -13.12 -4.92 -22.26
C ARG A 91 -14.59 -5.11 -22.57
N SER A 92 -15.44 -5.31 -21.56
CA SER A 92 -16.89 -5.42 -21.76
C SER A 92 -17.50 -4.12 -22.31
N ARG A 93 -17.05 -2.95 -21.79
CA ARG A 93 -17.46 -1.63 -22.27
C ARG A 93 -16.92 -1.26 -23.65
N ARG A 94 -15.94 -1.98 -24.19
CA ARG A 94 -15.38 -1.73 -25.54
C ARG A 94 -16.41 -1.98 -26.67
N ASN A 95 -17.56 -2.59 -26.33
CA ASN A 95 -18.75 -2.67 -27.17
C ASN A 95 -19.61 -1.37 -27.15
N SER A 96 -19.20 -0.33 -26.43
CA SER A 96 -19.78 1.02 -26.49
C SER A 96 -18.71 2.09 -26.80
N ARG A 97 -19.08 3.06 -27.63
CA ARG A 97 -18.20 3.87 -28.50
C ARG A 97 -17.30 4.93 -27.78
N SER A 98 -17.11 4.88 -26.46
CA SER A 98 -16.45 6.00 -25.73
C SER A 98 -15.50 5.66 -24.55
N GLY A 99 -15.16 4.39 -24.28
CA GLY A 99 -14.50 3.99 -23.02
C GLY A 99 -12.97 3.76 -23.04
N ARG A 100 -12.19 4.43 -23.89
CA ARG A 100 -10.83 3.99 -24.27
C ARG A 100 -9.73 4.06 -23.18
N HIS A 101 -9.84 4.84 -22.10
CA HIS A 101 -8.65 5.23 -21.31
C HIS A 101 -8.67 4.95 -19.79
N ALA A 102 -9.73 4.34 -19.24
CA ALA A 102 -9.90 4.30 -17.78
C ALA A 102 -9.15 3.14 -17.05
N GLY A 103 -8.66 2.13 -17.78
CA GLY A 103 -8.12 0.91 -17.18
C GLY A 103 -6.59 0.83 -17.06
N GLU A 104 -5.86 1.71 -17.73
CA GLU A 104 -4.43 1.48 -18.02
C GLU A 104 -3.48 1.77 -16.85
N HIS A 105 -3.94 2.41 -15.76
CA HIS A 105 -3.00 2.99 -14.78
C HIS A 105 -3.35 2.73 -13.31
N VAL A 106 -4.00 1.61 -12.97
CA VAL A 106 -4.23 1.22 -11.56
C VAL A 106 -2.91 1.07 -10.80
N ILE A 107 -1.95 0.34 -11.36
CA ILE A 107 -0.65 0.13 -10.72
C ILE A 107 0.12 1.44 -10.58
N ALA A 108 0.07 2.32 -11.59
CA ALA A 108 0.73 3.63 -11.52
C ALA A 108 0.10 4.52 -10.44
N ALA A 109 -1.23 4.52 -10.32
CA ALA A 109 -1.94 5.23 -9.26
C ALA A 109 -1.59 4.68 -7.87
N ALA A 110 -1.48 3.35 -7.73
CA ALA A 110 -1.04 2.72 -6.49
C ALA A 110 0.40 3.10 -6.15
N ARG A 111 1.31 3.03 -7.14
CA ARG A 111 2.72 3.45 -6.95
C ARG A 111 2.83 4.91 -6.56
N ALA A 112 1.96 5.80 -7.04
CA ALA A 112 1.96 7.19 -6.61
C ALA A 112 1.66 7.34 -5.10
N ILE A 113 0.72 6.55 -4.56
CA ILE A 113 0.44 6.51 -3.11
C ILE A 113 1.66 5.98 -2.35
N TYR A 114 2.19 4.82 -2.77
CA TYR A 114 3.26 4.17 -2.03
C TYR A 114 4.62 4.85 -2.18
N ASN A 115 4.89 5.54 -3.28
CA ASN A 115 6.07 6.40 -3.42
C ASN A 115 6.04 7.55 -2.40
N ARG A 116 4.84 8.10 -2.13
CA ARG A 116 4.67 9.12 -1.10
C ARG A 116 4.87 8.51 0.29
N ALA A 117 4.30 7.33 0.55
CA ALA A 117 4.50 6.63 1.82
C ALA A 117 5.97 6.30 2.11
N ILE A 118 6.73 5.91 1.09
CA ILE A 118 8.18 5.70 1.19
C ILE A 118 8.91 7.02 1.46
N ALA A 119 8.58 8.09 0.71
CA ALA A 119 9.21 9.39 0.87
C ALA A 119 8.96 10.02 2.24
N ASP A 120 7.78 9.77 2.82
CA ASP A 120 7.39 10.25 4.15
C ASP A 120 7.87 9.31 5.28
N GLY A 121 8.58 8.22 4.95
CA GLY A 121 9.17 7.30 5.94
C GLY A 121 8.16 6.38 6.64
N LEU A 122 6.94 6.26 6.09
CA LEU A 122 5.90 5.39 6.65
C LEU A 122 6.18 3.92 6.38
N ILE A 123 6.76 3.59 5.21
CA ILE A 123 7.13 2.22 4.88
C ILE A 123 8.49 2.18 4.19
N ASP A 124 9.19 1.05 4.32
CA ASP A 124 10.35 0.77 3.49
C ASP A 124 9.97 0.47 2.04
N ALA A 125 10.84 0.84 1.09
CA ALA A 125 10.63 0.56 -0.33
C ALA A 125 10.41 -0.95 -0.61
N ALA A 126 11.11 -1.82 0.12
CA ALA A 126 10.95 -3.27 0.01
C ALA A 126 9.60 -3.78 0.56
N ALA A 127 8.96 -3.02 1.46
CA ALA A 127 7.64 -3.35 2.02
C ALA A 127 6.48 -2.90 1.12
N SER A 128 6.74 -2.07 0.12
CA SER A 128 5.69 -1.53 -0.75
C SER A 128 5.00 -2.61 -1.60
N PRO A 129 3.68 -2.84 -1.43
CA PRO A 129 2.95 -3.83 -2.23
C PRO A 129 2.87 -3.41 -3.71
N ALA A 130 2.72 -2.11 -4.01
CA ALA A 130 2.60 -1.63 -5.39
C ALA A 130 3.88 -1.80 -6.24
N HIS A 131 5.04 -1.92 -5.60
CA HIS A 131 6.32 -2.18 -6.28
C HIS A 131 6.59 -3.69 -6.47
N ARG A 132 5.86 -4.55 -5.77
CA ARG A 132 5.90 -6.01 -5.96
C ARG A 132 5.03 -6.47 -7.14
N VAL A 133 4.09 -5.64 -7.58
CA VAL A 133 3.23 -5.93 -8.74
C VAL A 133 3.95 -5.62 -10.04
N VAL A 134 3.95 -6.59 -10.97
CA VAL A 134 4.42 -6.41 -12.35
C VAL A 134 3.29 -5.80 -13.18
N ALA A 135 3.56 -4.67 -13.84
CA ALA A 135 2.60 -4.06 -14.74
C ALA A 135 2.45 -4.91 -16.01
N ILE A 136 1.24 -5.42 -16.23
CA ILE A 136 0.87 -6.05 -17.50
C ILE A 136 0.62 -4.91 -18.51
N GLY A 137 1.48 -4.82 -19.52
CA GLY A 137 1.37 -3.86 -20.63
C GLY A 137 0.31 -4.25 -21.65
#